data_AF-A0A166CZ28-F1
#
_entry.id   AF-A0A166CZ28-F1
#
_cell.length_a   1.000
_cell.length_b   1.000
_cell.length_c   1.000
_cell.angle_alpha   90.00
_cell.angle_beta   90.00
_cell.angle_gamma   90.00
#
_symmetry.space_group_name_H-M   'P 1'
#
loop_
_entity.id
_entity.type
_entity.pdbx_description
1 polymer ?
#
loop_
_entity_poly.entity_id
_entity_poly.type
_entity_poly.pdbx_seq_one_letter_code
_entity_poly.pdbx_strand_id
1 'polypeptide(L)'
;MPPNTSADLAPAYNITVKLDLNPFAPLSYITTIKRGGTARGDFVGSFEISMNEKKAFVTMGRKTKRLTNALWSIHGSKRHWDWSFSDTNLRWDCRSTLDDGSPLCVCYDAPTSHQVAIFIPPPLDASPPIPAAALTVFPDGWGSFDEILLSALVLERKRSLEP
;
A
#
# COMPACT_ATOMS: atom_id res chain seq x y z
N MET A 1 -3.57 -10.61 -10.20
CA MET A 1 -3.33 -11.97 -10.75
C MET A 1 -2.79 -11.79 -12.16
N PRO A 2 -1.70 -12.48 -12.56
CA PRO A 2 -1.29 -12.42 -13.96
C PRO A 2 -2.41 -12.97 -14.86
N PRO A 3 -2.54 -12.50 -16.11
CA PRO A 3 -3.58 -12.98 -17.03
C PRO A 3 -3.40 -14.48 -17.30
N ASN A 4 -4.51 -15.19 -17.51
CA ASN A 4 -4.58 -16.66 -17.71
C ASN A 4 -3.78 -17.20 -18.93
N THR A 5 -3.05 -16.34 -19.64
CA THR A 5 -2.20 -16.65 -20.81
C THR A 5 -0.70 -16.50 -20.52
N SER A 6 -0.27 -16.11 -19.31
CA SER A 6 1.17 -16.12 -18.99
C SER A 6 1.65 -17.55 -18.70
N ALA A 7 2.70 -17.99 -19.38
CA ALA A 7 3.32 -19.30 -19.18
C ALA A 7 3.92 -19.49 -17.77
N ASP A 8 3.98 -18.42 -16.98
CA ASP A 8 4.44 -18.41 -15.61
C ASP A 8 3.29 -17.98 -14.69
N LEU A 9 2.83 -18.91 -13.83
CA LEU A 9 1.81 -18.68 -12.80
C LEU A 9 2.44 -18.19 -11.48
N ALA A 10 3.76 -17.98 -11.45
CA ALA A 10 4.44 -17.52 -10.26
C ALA A 10 3.91 -16.13 -9.83
N PRO A 11 3.76 -15.89 -8.51
CA PRO A 11 3.42 -14.56 -8.02
C PRO A 11 4.44 -13.52 -8.48
N ALA A 12 3.97 -12.39 -8.98
CA ALA A 12 4.83 -11.29 -9.41
C ALA A 12 5.56 -10.60 -8.25
N TYR A 13 5.06 -10.76 -7.02
CA TYR A 13 5.64 -10.17 -5.82
C TYR A 13 5.57 -11.13 -4.64
N ASN A 14 6.55 -10.99 -3.75
CA ASN A 14 6.61 -11.63 -2.44
C ASN A 14 6.52 -10.53 -1.38
N ILE A 15 5.45 -10.55 -0.59
CA ILE A 15 5.20 -9.59 0.48
C ILE A 15 5.36 -10.33 1.80
N THR A 16 6.24 -9.84 2.67
CA THR A 16 6.48 -10.41 3.99
C THR A 16 6.25 -9.37 5.06
N VAL A 17 5.68 -9.78 6.19
CA VAL A 17 5.50 -8.93 7.38
C VAL A 17 6.28 -9.53 8.53
N LYS A 18 7.00 -8.70 9.27
CA LYS A 18 7.71 -9.07 10.49
C LYS A 18 7.32 -8.12 11.62
N LEU A 19 7.19 -8.68 12.82
CA LEU A 19 7.05 -7.91 14.04
C LEU A 19 8.45 -7.63 14.60
N ASP A 20 8.80 -6.35 14.77
CA ASP A 20 10.01 -5.94 15.47
C ASP A 20 9.72 -5.80 16.97
N LEU A 21 10.45 -6.59 17.77
CA LEU A 21 10.33 -6.70 19.22
C LEU A 21 11.53 -6.09 19.95
N ASN A 22 12.29 -5.19 19.31
CA ASN A 22 13.42 -4.53 19.94
C ASN A 22 13.00 -3.86 21.26
N PRO A 23 13.56 -4.27 22.42
CA PRO A 23 13.13 -3.78 23.73
C PRO A 23 13.45 -2.29 23.96
N PHE A 24 14.27 -1.68 23.11
CA PHE A 24 14.63 -0.26 23.16
C PHE A 24 13.82 0.60 22.19
N ALA A 25 12.82 0.03 21.49
CA ALA A 25 11.96 0.74 20.56
C ALA A 25 10.48 0.35 20.76
N PRO A 26 9.53 1.20 20.33
CA PRO A 26 8.12 0.79 20.25
C PRO A 26 7.96 -0.39 19.28
N LEU A 27 7.06 -1.31 19.62
CA LEU A 27 6.67 -2.41 18.73
C LEU A 27 6.26 -1.88 17.36
N SER A 28 6.81 -2.47 16.31
CA SER A 28 6.53 -2.07 14.94
C SER A 28 6.36 -3.25 14.00
N TYR A 29 5.60 -3.03 12.93
CA TYR A 29 5.46 -3.98 11.84
C TYR A 29 6.30 -3.50 10.68
N ILE A 30 7.16 -4.39 10.18
CA ILE A 30 7.98 -4.17 9.00
C ILE A 30 7.38 -5.00 7.87
N THR A 31 6.80 -4.33 6.88
CA THR A 31 6.35 -4.95 5.64
C THR A 31 7.41 -4.76 4.58
N THR A 32 7.83 -5.84 3.93
CA THR A 32 8.83 -5.84 2.85
C THR A 32 8.24 -6.42 1.59
N ILE A 33 8.46 -5.75 0.46
CA ILE A 33 7.99 -6.12 -0.86
C ILE A 33 9.20 -6.44 -1.73
N LYS A 34 9.16 -7.60 -2.38
CA LYS A 34 10.16 -8.05 -3.35
C LYS A 34 9.51 -8.51 -4.64
N ARG A 35 10.21 -8.38 -5.78
CA ARG A 35 9.75 -8.89 -7.08
C ARG A 35 9.91 -10.41 -7.16
N GLY A 36 8.98 -11.09 -7.81
CA GLY A 36 8.92 -12.54 -7.95
C GLY A 36 8.31 -13.24 -6.73
N GLY A 37 8.04 -14.54 -6.87
CA GLY A 37 7.26 -15.31 -5.89
C GLY A 37 8.03 -15.76 -4.64
N THR A 38 9.29 -15.37 -4.49
CA THR A 38 10.16 -15.86 -3.41
C THR A 38 10.84 -14.73 -2.65
N ALA A 39 11.32 -15.04 -1.44
CA ALA A 39 12.07 -14.10 -0.62
C ALA A 39 13.45 -13.69 -1.20
N ARG A 40 13.92 -14.36 -2.27
CA ARG A 40 15.18 -14.06 -2.96
C ARG A 40 15.03 -13.01 -4.06
N GLY A 41 13.81 -12.55 -4.30
CA GLY A 41 13.50 -11.51 -5.27
C GLY A 41 14.21 -10.17 -5.03
N ASP A 42 14.22 -9.34 -6.06
CA ASP A 42 14.75 -7.98 -6.00
C ASP A 42 13.92 -7.13 -5.05
N PHE A 43 14.60 -6.34 -4.21
CA PHE A 43 13.95 -5.45 -3.28
C PHE A 43 13.23 -4.31 -4.01
N VAL A 44 11.95 -4.14 -3.72
CA VAL A 44 11.12 -3.05 -4.24
C VAL A 44 11.06 -1.92 -3.21
N GLY A 45 10.58 -2.27 -2.02
CA GLY A 45 10.40 -1.33 -0.95
C GLY A 45 9.98 -2.00 0.35
N SER A 46 9.97 -1.22 1.41
CA SER A 46 9.50 -1.63 2.72
C SER A 46 8.92 -0.46 3.48
N PHE A 47 8.02 -0.72 4.41
CA PHE A 47 7.61 0.27 5.39
C PHE A 47 7.62 -0.33 6.79
N GLU A 48 7.98 0.50 7.76
CA GLU A 48 7.90 0.21 9.18
C GLU A 48 6.85 1.16 9.78
N ILE A 49 5.86 0.64 10.50
CA ILE A 49 4.89 1.44 11.23
C ILE A 49 4.81 0.91 12.67
N SER A 50 5.13 1.77 13.64
CA SER A 50 4.94 1.46 15.06
C SER A 50 3.46 1.41 15.42
N MET A 51 3.10 0.60 16.41
CA MET A 51 1.70 0.44 16.85
C MET A 51 1.07 1.74 17.37
N ASN A 52 1.88 2.71 17.78
CA ASN A 52 1.44 4.04 18.21
C ASN A 52 1.71 5.14 17.16
N GLU A 53 2.11 4.75 15.95
CA GLU A 53 2.48 5.58 14.79
C GLU A 53 3.57 6.65 15.02
N LYS A 54 4.14 6.75 16.23
CA LYS A 54 5.19 7.71 16.56
C LYS A 54 6.45 7.52 15.71
N LYS A 55 6.68 6.30 15.20
CA LYS A 55 7.81 5.93 14.35
C LYS A 55 7.27 5.21 13.12
N ALA A 56 7.24 5.91 12.00
CA ALA A 56 6.86 5.32 10.73
C ALA A 56 7.77 5.78 9.59
N PHE A 57 8.28 4.83 8.81
CA PHE A 57 9.22 5.05 7.72
C PHE A 57 8.81 4.24 6.50
N VAL A 58 9.17 4.74 5.33
CA VAL A 58 9.07 4.01 4.07
C VAL A 58 10.37 4.12 3.31
N THR A 59 10.79 2.99 2.73
CA THR A 59 12.01 2.83 1.96
C THR A 59 11.67 2.28 0.59
N MET A 60 12.19 2.89 -0.47
CA MET A 60 12.17 2.33 -1.82
C MET A 60 13.57 2.44 -2.43
N GLY A 61 14.06 1.33 -2.96
CA GLY A 61 15.45 1.21 -3.38
C GLY A 61 16.41 1.60 -2.25
N ARG A 62 17.14 2.71 -2.43
CA ARG A 62 18.11 3.24 -1.44
C ARG A 62 17.63 4.49 -0.69
N LYS A 63 16.42 4.97 -0.96
CA LYS A 63 15.87 6.18 -0.35
C LYS A 63 14.95 5.77 0.79
N THR A 64 15.03 6.48 1.92
CA THR A 64 14.13 6.32 3.07
C THR A 64 13.53 7.67 3.42
N LYS A 65 12.22 7.71 3.66
CA LYS A 65 11.49 8.89 4.15
C LYS A 65 10.72 8.55 5.42
N ARG A 66 10.50 9.55 6.28
CA ARG A 66 9.40 9.47 7.27
C ARG A 66 8.09 9.28 6.53
N LEU A 67 7.20 8.45 7.05
CA LEU A 67 5.92 8.17 6.42
C LEU A 67 5.10 9.44 6.21
N THR A 68 5.12 10.37 7.16
CA THR A 68 4.43 11.68 7.07
C THR A 68 4.92 12.56 5.91
N ASN A 69 6.13 12.32 5.41
CA ASN A 69 6.71 13.05 4.27
C ASN A 69 6.47 12.32 2.94
N ALA A 70 5.95 11.09 2.99
CA ALA A 70 5.63 10.28 1.82
C ALA A 70 4.12 10.13 1.61
N LEU A 71 3.32 10.13 2.69
CA LEU A 71 1.87 10.01 2.68
C LEU A 71 1.27 11.03 3.66
N TRP A 72 0.38 11.90 3.18
CA TRP A 72 -0.31 12.88 4.02
C TRP A 72 -1.77 13.06 3.62
N SER A 73 -2.57 13.53 4.59
CA SER A 73 -3.99 13.76 4.39
C SER A 73 -4.26 15.05 3.62
N ILE A 74 -5.15 14.96 2.63
CA ILE A 74 -5.65 16.12 1.88
C ILE A 74 -6.78 16.75 2.69
N HIS A 75 -6.65 18.04 3.03
CA HIS A 75 -7.60 18.80 3.84
C HIS A 75 -7.95 18.12 5.20
N GLY A 76 -6.99 17.39 5.79
CA GLY A 76 -7.20 16.67 7.06
C GLY A 76 -8.09 15.43 6.96
N SER A 77 -8.43 14.96 5.75
CA SER A 77 -9.26 13.79 5.55
C SER A 77 -8.55 12.49 5.98
N LYS A 78 -9.26 11.65 6.74
CA LYS A 78 -8.85 10.27 7.07
C LYS A 78 -9.05 9.28 5.92
N ARG A 79 -9.60 9.71 4.78
CA ARG A 79 -9.94 8.83 3.64
C ARG A 79 -9.48 9.40 2.29
N HIS A 80 -8.64 10.43 2.29
CA HIS A 80 -8.21 11.08 1.06
C HIS A 80 -6.77 11.60 1.22
N TRP A 81 -5.83 10.96 0.53
CA TRP A 81 -4.40 11.07 0.82
C TRP A 81 -3.60 11.34 -0.45
N ASP A 82 -2.57 12.17 -0.34
CA ASP A 82 -1.54 12.30 -1.36
C ASP A 82 -0.33 11.46 -0.94
N TRP A 83 0.28 10.83 -1.93
CA TRP A 83 1.52 10.08 -1.84
C TRP A 83 2.58 10.73 -2.72
N SER A 84 3.80 10.87 -2.21
CA SER A 84 4.96 11.31 -2.97
C SER A 84 6.22 10.58 -2.57
N PHE A 85 6.73 9.77 -3.50
CA PHE A 85 8.00 9.09 -3.34
C PHE A 85 8.81 9.14 -4.63
N SER A 86 10.08 9.55 -4.53
CA SER A 86 10.91 9.88 -5.69
C SER A 86 10.18 10.84 -6.65
N ASP A 87 9.96 10.44 -7.91
CA ASP A 87 9.35 11.26 -8.95
C ASP A 87 7.87 10.89 -9.19
N THR A 88 7.32 9.99 -8.37
CA THR A 88 5.94 9.51 -8.50
C THR A 88 5.06 10.18 -7.46
N ASN A 89 3.99 10.83 -7.93
CA ASN A 89 2.98 11.46 -7.09
C ASN A 89 1.62 10.82 -7.36
N LEU A 90 1.05 10.20 -6.33
CA LEU A 90 -0.25 9.51 -6.43
C LEU A 90 -1.24 10.17 -5.49
N ARG A 91 -2.51 10.12 -5.83
CA ARG A 91 -3.60 10.53 -4.96
C ARG A 91 -4.54 9.35 -4.75
N TRP A 92 -4.82 9.03 -3.50
CA TRP A 92 -5.75 7.99 -3.10
C TRP A 92 -7.02 8.59 -2.53
N ASP A 93 -8.15 8.35 -3.19
CA ASP A 93 -9.47 8.72 -2.71
C ASP A 93 -10.26 7.48 -2.28
N CYS A 94 -10.38 7.30 -0.96
CA CYS A 94 -11.10 6.20 -0.30
C CYS A 94 -12.42 6.66 0.34
N ARG A 95 -13.00 7.77 -0.12
CA ARG A 95 -14.22 8.33 0.49
C ARG A 95 -15.46 7.51 0.17
N SER A 96 -15.45 6.79 -0.96
CA SER A 96 -16.53 5.91 -1.39
C SER A 96 -16.47 4.54 -0.70
N THR A 97 -17.62 3.89 -0.59
CA THR A 97 -17.80 2.53 -0.06
C THR A 97 -18.66 1.72 -1.02
N LEU A 98 -18.38 0.44 -1.13
CA LEU A 98 -19.18 -0.54 -1.87
C LEU A 98 -20.38 -1.00 -1.02
N ASP A 99 -21.32 -1.70 -1.66
CA ASP A 99 -22.56 -2.18 -1.02
C ASP A 99 -22.30 -3.18 0.13
N ASP A 100 -21.16 -3.86 0.11
CA ASP A 100 -20.72 -4.79 1.15
C ASP A 100 -19.99 -4.10 2.33
N GLY A 101 -19.92 -2.76 2.31
CA GLY A 101 -19.21 -1.96 3.31
C GLY A 101 -17.71 -1.82 3.05
N SER A 102 -17.16 -2.50 2.03
CA SER A 102 -15.75 -2.39 1.67
C SER A 102 -15.42 -0.97 1.19
N PRO A 103 -14.29 -0.38 1.60
CA PRO A 103 -13.83 0.88 1.05
C PRO A 103 -13.49 0.76 -0.43
N LEU A 104 -13.84 1.77 -1.22
CA LEU A 104 -13.37 1.89 -2.60
C LEU A 104 -12.31 2.97 -2.67
N CYS A 105 -11.04 2.58 -2.75
CA CYS A 105 -9.90 3.48 -2.87
C CYS A 105 -9.48 3.63 -4.32
N VAL A 106 -9.75 4.78 -4.92
CA VAL A 106 -9.33 5.10 -6.30
C VAL A 106 -7.98 5.80 -6.28
N CYS A 107 -7.04 5.31 -7.07
CA CYS A 107 -5.72 5.90 -7.25
C CYS A 107 -5.67 6.73 -8.52
N TYR A 108 -5.20 7.96 -8.39
CA TYR A 108 -4.95 8.87 -9.50
C TYR A 108 -3.47 9.21 -9.57
N ASP A 109 -2.94 9.36 -10.78
CA ASP A 109 -1.70 10.09 -10.99
C ASP A 109 -1.96 11.57 -10.67
N ALA A 110 -1.31 12.11 -9.63
CA ALA A 110 -1.67 13.42 -9.09
C ALA A 110 -1.47 14.58 -10.09
N PRO A 111 -0.42 14.61 -10.93
CA PRO A 111 -0.23 15.64 -11.95
C PRO A 111 -1.32 15.66 -13.03
N THR A 112 -1.74 14.51 -13.52
CA THR A 112 -2.72 14.42 -14.63
C THR A 112 -4.16 14.24 -14.14
N SER A 113 -4.35 13.86 -12.87
CA SER A 113 -5.63 13.39 -12.32
C SER A 113 -6.23 12.20 -13.08
N HIS A 114 -5.42 11.46 -13.84
CA HIS A 114 -5.86 10.24 -14.50
C HIS A 114 -5.91 9.07 -13.51
N GLN A 115 -6.96 8.27 -13.61
CA GLN A 115 -7.12 7.10 -12.77
C GLN A 115 -6.16 5.98 -13.21
N VAL A 116 -5.32 5.51 -12.29
CA VAL A 116 -4.27 4.52 -12.58
C VAL A 116 -4.46 3.19 -11.84
N ALA A 117 -5.21 3.18 -10.74
CA ALA A 117 -5.56 1.95 -10.04
C ALA A 117 -6.84 2.08 -9.20
N ILE A 118 -7.36 0.94 -8.76
CA ILE A 118 -8.39 0.80 -7.73
C ILE A 118 -7.89 -0.21 -6.70
N PHE A 119 -8.03 0.13 -5.43
CA PHE A 119 -7.79 -0.75 -4.30
C PHE A 119 -9.07 -0.92 -3.48
N ILE A 120 -9.43 -2.17 -3.20
CA ILE A 120 -10.57 -2.54 -2.37
C ILE A 120 -10.01 -3.38 -1.22
N PRO A 121 -9.75 -2.81 -0.04
CA PRO A 121 -9.40 -3.57 1.14
C PRO A 121 -10.64 -4.28 1.73
N PRO A 122 -10.44 -5.30 2.57
CA PRO A 122 -11.54 -5.89 3.32
C PRO A 122 -12.22 -4.86 4.23
N PRO A 123 -13.52 -5.02 4.53
CA PRO A 123 -14.18 -4.26 5.59
C PRO A 123 -13.48 -4.49 6.94
N LEU A 124 -13.34 -3.44 7.75
CA LEU A 124 -12.68 -3.54 9.07
C LEU A 124 -13.47 -4.42 10.05
N ASP A 125 -14.78 -4.51 9.86
CA ASP A 125 -15.75 -5.28 10.63
C ASP A 125 -16.14 -6.61 9.95
N ALA A 126 -15.40 -7.01 8.90
CA ALA A 126 -15.65 -8.27 8.21
C ALA A 126 -15.54 -9.47 9.16
N SER A 127 -16.58 -10.28 9.21
CA SER A 127 -16.54 -11.56 9.89
C SER A 127 -15.75 -12.59 9.06
N PRO A 128 -15.01 -13.52 9.68
CA PRO A 128 -14.34 -14.59 8.97
C PRO A 128 -15.33 -15.43 8.12
N PRO A 129 -14.94 -15.84 6.89
CA PRO A 129 -13.67 -15.58 6.24
C PRO A 129 -13.55 -14.12 5.75
N ILE A 130 -12.43 -13.48 6.09
CA ILE A 130 -12.17 -12.10 5.69
C ILE A 130 -12.01 -12.07 4.15
N PRO A 131 -12.74 -11.20 3.43
CA PRO A 131 -12.60 -11.05 1.98
C PRO A 131 -11.15 -10.72 1.60
N ALA A 132 -10.70 -11.26 0.46
CA ALA A 132 -9.38 -10.90 -0.06
C ALA A 132 -9.36 -9.43 -0.52
N ALA A 133 -8.32 -8.69 -0.15
CA ALA A 133 -8.08 -7.38 -0.72
C ALA A 133 -7.81 -7.48 -2.23
N ALA A 134 -8.33 -6.55 -3.02
CA ALA A 134 -8.15 -6.51 -4.46
C ALA A 134 -7.47 -5.20 -4.88
N LEU A 135 -6.33 -5.30 -5.57
CA LEU A 135 -5.67 -4.17 -6.23
C LEU A 135 -5.71 -4.39 -7.76
N THR A 136 -6.43 -3.52 -8.44
CA THR A 136 -6.53 -3.49 -9.91
C THR A 136 -5.73 -2.31 -10.42
N VAL A 137 -4.71 -2.56 -11.24
CA VAL A 137 -3.89 -1.51 -11.86
C VAL A 137 -4.19 -1.45 -13.35
N PHE A 138 -4.58 -0.27 -13.83
CA PHE A 138 -4.89 -0.03 -15.24
C PHE A 138 -3.60 0.12 -16.06
N PRO A 139 -3.64 -0.05 -17.40
CA PRO A 139 -2.47 0.05 -18.28
C PRO A 139 -1.57 1.26 -17.97
N ASP A 140 -2.15 2.43 -17.75
CA ASP A 140 -1.43 3.68 -17.48
C ASP A 140 -0.70 3.69 -16.12
N GLY A 141 -1.14 2.84 -15.18
CA GLY A 141 -0.52 2.69 -13.87
C GLY A 141 0.67 1.72 -13.81
N TRP A 142 0.92 0.92 -14.85
CA TRP A 142 1.96 -0.11 -14.81
C TRP A 142 3.38 0.46 -14.69
N GLY A 143 3.62 1.65 -15.24
CA GLY A 143 4.91 2.34 -15.10
C GLY A 143 5.26 2.71 -13.65
N SER A 144 4.26 2.80 -12.78
CA SER A 144 4.38 3.18 -11.36
C SER A 144 3.85 2.08 -10.44
N PHE A 145 3.83 0.82 -10.92
CA PHE A 145 3.17 -0.28 -10.20
C PHE A 145 3.76 -0.50 -8.80
N ASP A 146 5.08 -0.39 -8.64
CA ASP A 146 5.76 -0.59 -7.36
C ASP A 146 5.30 0.42 -6.31
N GLU A 147 5.18 1.69 -6.71
CA GLU A 147 4.70 2.80 -5.90
C GLU A 147 3.21 2.67 -5.60
N ILE A 148 2.39 2.23 -6.57
CA ILE A 148 0.97 1.96 -6.36
C ILE A 148 0.79 0.84 -5.33
N LEU A 149 1.49 -0.29 -5.50
CA LEU A 149 1.43 -1.42 -4.58
C LEU A 149 1.88 -1.03 -3.17
N LEU A 150 3.03 -0.37 -3.05
CA LEU A 150 3.56 0.04 -1.75
C LEU A 150 2.65 1.05 -1.06
N SER A 151 2.17 2.07 -1.79
CA SER A 151 1.29 3.10 -1.21
C SER A 151 -0.07 2.53 -0.81
N ALA A 152 -0.63 1.57 -1.56
CA ALA A 152 -1.87 0.88 -1.20
C ALA A 152 -1.73 0.07 0.12
N LEU A 153 -0.62 -0.65 0.29
CA LEU A 153 -0.36 -1.43 1.50
C LEU A 153 -0.11 -0.54 2.73
N VAL A 154 0.62 0.56 2.55
CA VAL A 154 0.80 1.58 3.59
C VAL A 154 -0.56 2.18 3.96
N LEU A 155 -1.39 2.44 2.95
CA LEU A 155 -2.70 3.04 3.13
C LEU A 155 -3.62 2.14 3.96
N GLU A 156 -3.65 0.84 3.63
CA GLU A 156 -4.42 -0.13 4.39
C GLU A 156 -3.93 -0.22 5.84
N ARG A 157 -2.61 -0.25 6.03
CA ARG A 157 -2.07 -0.34 7.38
C ARG A 157 -2.45 0.87 8.23
N LYS A 158 -2.37 2.08 7.67
CA LYS A 158 -2.75 3.30 8.36
C LYS A 158 -4.24 3.33 8.70
N ARG A 159 -5.11 2.96 7.74
CA ARG A 159 -6.56 2.84 7.98
C ARG A 159 -6.91 1.85 9.08
N SER A 160 -6.17 0.74 9.18
CA SER A 160 -6.41 -0.28 10.22
C SER A 160 -5.94 0.12 11.63
N LEU A 161 -5.10 1.15 11.74
CA LEU A 161 -4.54 1.65 13.01
C LEU A 161 -5.26 2.88 13.53
N GLU A 162 -5.95 3.64 12.68
CA GLU A 162 -6.79 4.76 13.08
C GLU A 162 -8.19 4.26 13.52
N PRO A 163 -8.57 4.37 14.81
CA PRO A 163 -9.92 4.05 15.26
C PRO A 163 -10.97 5.06 14.78
#